data_AF-A0A3D1EWK6-F1
#
_entry.id   AF-A0A3D1EWK6-F1
#
_cell.length_a   1.000
_cell.length_b   1.000
_cell.length_c   1.000
_cell.angle_alpha   90.00
_cell.angle_beta   90.00
_cell.angle_gamma   90.00
#
_symmetry.space_group_name_H-M   'P 1'
#
loop_
_entity.id
_entity.type
_entity.pdbx_description
1 polymer ?
#
loop_
_entity_poly.entity_id
_entity_poly.type
_entity_poly.pdbx_seq_one_letter_code
_entity_poly.pdbx_strand_id
1 'polypeptide(L)' 'MRILVVEDDKQIKTQTIDDCLASLGCASDWATNQQEANKLLATHEYDLILLDLKIPARPDGEGSPDYVAAQKNITR' A
#
# COMPACT_ATOMS: atom_id res chain seq x y z
N MET A 1 -7.38 -10.40 9.31
CA MET A 1 -6.23 -9.58 8.94
C MET A 1 -6.64 -8.70 7.76
N ARG A 2 -6.50 -7.38 7.89
CA ARG A 2 -6.89 -6.41 6.86
C ARG A 2 -5.65 -5.68 6.34
N ILE A 3 -5.52 -5.63 5.02
CA ILE A 3 -4.33 -5.13 4.34
C ILE A 3 -4.72 -3.93 3.48
N LEU A 4 -3.94 -2.86 3.54
CA LEU A 4 -4.10 -1.75 2.61
C LEU A 4 -3.13 -1.94 1.44
N VAL A 5 -3.66 -1.94 0.22
CA VAL A 5 -2.88 -2.02 -1.02
C VAL A 5 -2.90 -0.65 -1.69
N VAL A 6 -1.73 -0.09 -1.95
CA VAL A 6 -1.55 1.21 -2.62
C VAL A 6 -0.80 0.95 -3.91
N GLU A 7 -1.55 0.89 -5.02
CA GLU A 7 -1.08 0.43 -6.33
C GLU A 7 -1.89 1.17 -7.42
N ASP A 8 -1.22 1.80 -8.39
CA ASP A 8 -1.88 2.54 -9.47
C ASP A 8 -2.22 1.62 -10.66
N ASP A 9 -1.51 0.50 -10.81
CA ASP A 9 -1.81 -0.51 -11.82
C ASP A 9 -2.87 -1.52 -11.34
N LYS A 10 -4.10 -1.33 -11.83
CA LYS A 10 -5.23 -2.23 -11.56
C LYS A 10 -4.98 -3.68 -11.97
N GLN A 11 -4.19 -3.92 -13.02
CA GLN A 11 -3.89 -5.28 -13.48
C GLN A 11 -3.01 -6.01 -12.48
N ILE A 12 -1.96 -5.36 -11.97
CA ILE A 12 -1.09 -5.90 -10.92
C ILE A 12 -1.91 -6.17 -9.65
N LYS A 13 -2.72 -5.19 -9.23
CA LYS A 13 -3.63 -5.33 -8.09
C LYS A 13 -4.52 -6.58 -8.23
N THR A 14 -5.20 -6.72 -9.35
CA THR A 14 -6.23 -7.77 -9.50
C THR A 14 -5.63 -9.16 -9.76
N GLN A 15 -4.58 -9.26 -10.59
CA GLN A 15 -4.04 -10.56 -11.03
C GLN A 15 -2.97 -11.14 -10.10
N THR A 16 -2.38 -10.32 -9.24
CA THR A 16 -1.27 -10.76 -8.37
C THR A 16 -1.63 -10.58 -6.91
N ILE A 17 -2.10 -9.38 -6.54
CA ILE A 17 -2.31 -9.05 -5.14
C ILE A 17 -3.60 -9.69 -4.62
N ASP A 18 -4.73 -9.50 -5.30
CA ASP A 18 -6.02 -10.06 -4.86
C ASP A 18 -5.98 -11.59 -4.78
N ASP A 19 -5.44 -12.26 -5.81
CA ASP A 19 -5.35 -13.73 -5.83
C ASP A 19 -4.48 -14.26 -4.67
N CYS A 20 -3.35 -13.60 -4.40
CA CYS A 20 -2.49 -13.93 -3.27
C CYS A 20 -3.22 -13.71 -1.94
N LEU A 21 -3.82 -12.55 -1.73
CA LEU A 21 -4.50 -12.21 -0.48
C LEU A 21 -5.74 -13.07 -0.22
N ALA A 22 -6.50 -13.39 -1.27
CA ALA A 22 -7.62 -14.31 -1.19
C ALA A 22 -7.15 -15.73 -0.80
N SER A 23 -6.04 -16.21 -1.37
CA SER A 23 -5.47 -17.51 -0.99
C SER A 23 -5.03 -17.59 0.48
N LEU A 24 -4.69 -16.44 1.07
CA LEU A 24 -4.31 -16.28 2.48
C LEU A 24 -5.52 -15.98 3.40
N GLY A 25 -6.74 -15.91 2.86
CA GLY A 25 -7.95 -15.56 3.63
C GLY A 25 -7.94 -14.13 4.18
N CYS A 26 -7.19 -13.23 3.55
CA CYS A 26 -7.04 -11.84 3.96
C CYS A 26 -8.03 -10.94 3.23
N ALA A 27 -8.52 -9.90 3.92
CA ALA A 27 -9.29 -8.84 3.29
C ALA A 27 -8.35 -7.68 2.94
N SER A 28 -8.59 -7.02 1.81
CA SER A 28 -7.81 -5.85 1.42
C SER A 28 -8.65 -4.70 0.92
N ASP A 29 -8.26 -3.49 1.32
CA ASP A 29 -8.74 -2.25 0.75
C ASP A 29 -7.69 -1.72 -0.24
N TRP A 30 -8.15 -1.04 -1.30
CA TRP A 30 -7.28 -0.58 -2.39
C TRP A 30 -7.32 0.94 -2.53
N ALA A 31 -6.14 1.53 -2.68
CA ALA A 31 -5.92 2.92 -3.04
C ALA A 31 -5.04 3.01 -4.28
N THR A 32 -5.33 3.95 -5.17
CA THR A 32 -4.54 4.18 -6.40
C THR A 32 -3.48 5.26 -6.25
N ASN A 33 -3.53 5.98 -5.13
CA ASN A 33 -2.64 7.09 -4.83
C ASN A 33 -2.56 7.29 -3.31
N GLN A 34 -1.60 8.09 -2.89
CA GLN A 34 -1.33 8.32 -1.48
C GLN A 34 -2.45 9.09 -0.75
N GLN A 35 -3.20 9.94 -1.45
CA GLN A 35 -4.30 10.70 -0.84
C GLN A 35 -5.46 9.78 -0.46
N GLU A 36 -5.80 8.82 -1.32
CA GLU A 36 -6.75 7.75 -1.01
C GLU A 36 -6.27 6.87 0.13
N ALA A 37 -5.00 6.45 0.09
CA ALA A 37 -4.40 5.65 1.16
C ALA A 37 -4.49 6.34 2.52
N ASN A 38 -4.18 7.65 2.58
CA ASN A 38 -4.28 8.43 3.82
C ASN A 38 -5.71 8.54 4.34
N LYS A 39 -6.72 8.66 3.46
CA LYS A 39 -8.13 8.66 3.88
C LYS A 39 -8.54 7.32 4.48
N LEU A 40 -8.07 6.21 3.90
CA LEU A 40 -8.32 4.87 4.40
C LEU A 40 -7.64 4.64 5.76
N LEU A 41 -6.38 5.04 5.89
CA LEU A 41 -5.62 4.95 7.16
C LEU A 41 -6.22 5.80 8.29
N ALA A 42 -6.87 6.92 7.96
CA ALA A 42 -7.56 7.75 8.95
C ALA A 42 -8.88 7.14 9.44
N THR A 43 -9.44 6.17 8.70
CA THR A 43 -10.78 5.60 8.97
C THR A 43 -10.73 4.13 9.39
N HIS A 44 -9.65 3.42 9.08
CA HIS A 44 -9.50 1.99 9.32
C HIS A 44 -8.10 1.70 9.87
N GLU A 45 -8.01 0.73 10.78
CA GLU A 45 -6.73 0.15 11.19
C GLU A 45 -6.38 -1.04 10.29
N TYR A 46 -5.12 -1.09 9.85
CA TYR A 46 -4.60 -2.13 8.98
C TYR A 46 -3.44 -2.84 9.66
N ASP A 47 -3.38 -4.16 9.47
CA ASP A 47 -2.29 -5.00 9.98
C ASP A 47 -1.02 -4.88 9.12
N LEU A 48 -1.19 -4.57 7.83
CA LEU A 48 -0.13 -4.45 6.84
C LEU A 48 -0.51 -3.44 5.74
N ILE A 49 0.50 -2.76 5.20
CA ILE A 49 0.37 -1.88 4.04
C ILE A 49 1.32 -2.37 2.94
N LEU A 50 0.79 -2.65 1.75
CA LEU A 50 1.55 -2.92 0.53
C LEU A 50 1.54 -1.64 -0.32
N LEU A 51 2.72 -1.04 -0.51
CA LEU A 51 2.87 0.23 -1.23
C LEU A 51 3.76 0.03 -2.46
N ASP A 52 3.27 0.40 -3.64
CA ASP A 52 4.13 0.54 -4.81
C ASP A 52 5.04 1.77 -4.65
N LEU A 53 6.34 1.55 -4.80
CA LEU A 53 7.39 2.57 -4.70
C LEU A 53 7.37 3.56 -5.88
N LYS A 54 6.69 3.21 -6.98
CA LYS A 54 6.51 4.14 -8.10
C LYS A 54 5.48 5.22 -7.82
N ILE A 55 4.59 5.02 -6.84
CA ILE A 55 3.63 6.04 -6.44
C ILE A 55 4.40 7.16 -5.72
N PRO A 56 4.43 8.38 -6.27
CA PRO A 56 5.21 9.45 -5.69
C PRO A 56 4.67 9.81 -4.30
N ALA A 57 5.59 10.00 -3.35
CA ALA A 57 5.26 10.28 -1.96
C ALA A 57 4.66 11.68 -1.72
N ARG A 58 4.49 12.50 -2.77
CA ARG A 58 3.83 13.81 -2.76
C ARG A 58 3.33 14.18 -4.15
N PRO A 59 2.23 14.97 -4.27
CA PRO A 59 2.10 15.90 -5.38
C PRO A 59 3.20 16.96 -5.20
N ASP A 60 4.24 16.87 -6.04
CA ASP A 60 5.10 17.96 -6.48
C ASP A 60 5.50 19.02 -5.45
N GLY A 61 6.70 18.84 -4.85
CA GLY A 61 7.37 19.90 -4.11
C GLY A 61 8.51 19.39 -3.24
N GLU A 62 9.74 19.58 -3.75
CA GLU A 62 11.07 19.49 -3.13
C GLU A 62 11.24 18.78 -1.76
N GLY A 63 12.14 17.79 -1.78
CA GLY A 63 13.17 17.57 -0.76
C GLY A 63 12.74 17.65 0.70
N SER A 64 12.39 16.51 1.29
CA SER A 64 12.65 16.30 2.73
C SER A 64 13.23 14.90 2.94
N PRO A 65 14.39 14.76 3.61
CA PRO A 65 15.17 13.52 3.63
C PRO A 65 14.65 12.45 4.61
N ASP A 66 13.50 12.66 5.26
CA ASP A 66 13.12 11.89 6.46
C ASP A 66 12.13 10.74 6.23
N TYR A 67 11.86 10.32 4.99
CA TYR A 67 11.02 9.13 4.75
C TYR A 67 11.85 7.85 4.62
N VAL A 68 12.41 7.42 5.75
CA VAL A 68 12.82 6.02 5.97
C VAL A 68 11.55 5.22 6.27
N ALA A 69 10.72 5.00 5.25
CA ALA A 69 9.57 4.10 5.37
C ALA A 69 10.07 2.65 5.29
N ALA A 70 10.48 2.15 6.46
CA ALA A 70 10.38 0.76 6.89
C ALA A 70 10.46 -0.32 5.78
N GLN A 71 11.65 -0.51 5.21
CA GLN A 71 12.06 -1.83 4.75
C GLN A 71 12.23 -2.74 5.97
N LYS A 72 11.12 -3.21 6.57
CA LYS A 72 11.20 -4.41 7.41
C LYS A 72 11.32 -5.59 6.47
N ASN A 73 12.58 -5.85 6.11
CA ASN A 73 13.03 -7.10 5.55
C ASN A 73 12.35 -8.26 6.27
N ILE A 74 11.49 -8.98 5.56
CA ILE A 74 11.11 -10.34 5.92
C ILE A 74 12.35 -11.19 5.65
N THR A 75 13.34 -11.12 6.55
CA THR A 75 14.49 -12.02 6.57
C THR A 75 14.30 -12.99 7.72
N ARG A 76 13.90 -14.20 7.33
CA ARG A 76 13.92 -15.50 8.04
C ARG A 76 13.23 -15.61 9.41
#